data_AF-A0A3D2ATY5-F1
#
_entry.id   AF-A0A3D2ATY5-F1
#
_cell.length_a   1.000
_cell.length_b   1.000
_cell.length_c   1.000
_cell.angle_alpha   90.00
_cell.angle_beta   90.00
_cell.angle_gamma   90.00
#
_symmetry.space_group_name_H-M   'P 1'
#
loop_
_entity.id
_entity.type
_entity.pdbx_description
1 polymer ?
#
loop_
_entity_poly.entity_id
_entity_poly.type
_entity_poly.pdbx_seq_one_letter_code
_entity_poly.pdbx_strand_id
1 'polypeptide(L)'
;SIGQLIATKFKAKVDLSNPELNIHIEIQKNDSFVYSEDYRGAGGLPVGTAGKVAVLMSGGIDSPVAAWRMLKRGCKAVLVHFHSFPLVEGRSREKAQELARVLNLYQYDTKLFLVPFAEIQKRILLEVPGPLRVVAYRRLMIQITEAIAKIEGAKALVTGESVGQVGSQTLQNISTVSEPATLPIFRPLIGMDKIEIIDQAKAIETYSISILPDEDCCTLFVPKSPSTAVKPYEIVEYEKKLPIKELISNALHESELFEYHLPSS
;
A
#
# COMPACT_ATOMS: atom_id res chain seq x y z
N SER A 1 -6.59 41.21 32.76
CA SER A 1 -6.88 39.96 32.01
C SER A 1 -5.87 38.89 32.37
N ILE A 2 -6.11 37.61 32.06
CA ILE A 2 -5.12 36.53 32.29
C ILE A 2 -3.82 36.82 31.54
N GLY A 3 -3.90 37.28 30.28
CA GLY A 3 -2.72 37.70 29.51
C GLY A 3 -1.89 38.79 30.20
N GLN A 4 -2.54 39.77 30.83
CA GLN A 4 -1.84 40.81 31.60
C GLN A 4 -1.18 40.27 32.86
N LEU A 5 -1.83 39.35 33.59
CA LEU A 5 -1.24 38.69 34.77
C LEU A 5 0.06 37.96 34.41
N ILE A 6 0.04 37.19 33.32
CA ILE A 6 1.20 36.45 32.82
C ILE A 6 2.30 37.43 32.37
N ALA A 7 1.93 38.44 31.58
CA ALA A 7 2.86 39.47 31.11
C ALA A 7 3.57 40.19 32.26
N THR A 8 2.84 40.57 33.32
CA THR A 8 3.44 41.23 34.50
C THR A 8 4.33 40.27 35.29
N LYS A 9 3.89 39.04 35.55
CA LYS A 9 4.63 38.06 36.35
C LYS A 9 5.96 37.66 35.70
N PHE A 10 5.96 37.47 34.39
CA PHE A 10 7.12 36.99 33.63
C PHE A 10 7.84 38.09 32.85
N LYS A 11 7.43 39.36 33.01
CA LYS A 11 7.97 40.51 32.25
C LYS A 11 7.92 40.28 30.72
N ALA A 12 6.87 39.62 30.25
CA ALA A 12 6.65 39.33 28.85
C ALA A 12 5.80 40.42 28.18
N LYS A 13 5.97 40.60 26.87
CA LYS A 13 5.15 41.51 26.05
C LYS A 13 4.00 40.72 25.42
N VAL A 14 2.80 41.30 25.40
CA VAL A 14 1.66 40.72 24.68
C VAL A 14 1.73 41.16 23.21
N ASP A 15 1.76 40.19 22.29
CA ASP A 15 1.67 40.39 20.84
C ASP A 15 0.51 39.55 20.32
N LEU A 16 -0.49 40.19 19.69
CA LEU A 16 -1.68 39.50 19.15
C LEU A 16 -1.51 39.12 17.67
N SER A 17 -0.47 39.62 17.01
CA SER A 17 -0.23 39.43 15.57
C SER A 17 0.75 38.29 15.33
N ASN A 18 1.84 38.25 16.08
CA ASN A 18 2.88 37.23 15.95
C ASN A 18 3.45 36.81 17.32
N PRO A 19 2.65 36.12 18.15
CA PRO A 19 3.08 35.66 19.47
C PRO A 19 4.12 34.55 19.37
N GLU A 20 5.17 34.63 20.19
CA GLU A 20 6.15 33.54 20.35
C GLU A 20 5.56 32.33 21.08
N LEU A 21 4.59 32.56 21.95
CA LEU A 21 3.88 31.53 22.71
C LEU A 21 2.38 31.87 22.73
N ASN A 22 1.58 30.99 22.15
CA ASN A 22 0.13 31.06 22.29
C ASN A 22 -0.29 30.21 23.48
N ILE A 23 -1.01 30.82 24.43
CA ILE A 23 -1.59 30.10 25.57
C ILE A 23 -3.09 30.01 25.32
N HIS A 24 -3.58 28.80 25.16
CA HIS A 24 -4.97 28.48 24.97
C HIS A 24 -5.60 28.10 26.31
N ILE A 25 -6.80 28.63 26.57
CA ILE A 25 -7.57 28.33 27.76
C ILE A 25 -8.95 27.87 27.30
N GLU A 26 -9.25 26.59 27.45
CA GLU A 26 -10.56 26.03 27.15
C GLU A 26 -11.34 25.85 28.45
N ILE A 27 -12.46 26.56 28.56
CA ILE A 27 -13.33 26.52 29.74
C ILE A 27 -14.50 25.58 29.42
N GLN A 28 -14.55 24.44 30.11
CA GLN A 28 -15.66 23.50 30.06
C GLN A 28 -16.52 23.60 31.33
N LYS A 29 -17.61 22.83 31.39
CA LYS A 29 -18.61 22.93 32.48
C LYS A 29 -18.03 22.70 33.88
N ASN A 30 -17.10 21.75 34.01
CA ASN A 30 -16.54 21.33 35.29
C ASN A 30 -15.04 21.62 35.42
N ASP A 31 -14.34 21.81 34.30
CA ASP A 31 -12.88 21.86 34.25
C ASP A 31 -12.40 22.96 33.30
N SER A 32 -11.14 23.34 33.45
CA SER A 32 -10.46 24.26 32.53
C SER A 32 -9.14 23.66 32.08
N PHE A 33 -8.92 23.59 30.77
CA PHE A 33 -7.69 23.09 30.18
C PHE A 33 -6.82 24.27 29.73
N VAL A 34 -5.54 24.23 30.08
CA VAL A 34 -4.55 25.22 29.67
C VAL A 34 -3.44 24.51 28.93
N TYR A 35 -3.18 24.92 27.69
CA TYR A 35 -2.14 24.35 26.85
C TYR A 35 -1.49 25.42 25.98
N SER A 36 -0.26 25.15 25.54
CA SER A 36 0.51 26.06 24.68
C SER A 36 1.00 25.43 23.38
N GLU A 37 0.89 24.11 23.27
CA GLU A 37 1.34 23.35 22.12
C GLU A 37 0.15 22.63 21.50
N ASP A 38 0.05 22.71 20.18
CA ASP A 38 -0.94 21.99 19.38
C ASP A 38 -0.19 21.13 18.36
N TYR A 39 -0.27 19.81 18.55
CA TYR A 39 0.34 18.83 17.67
C TYR A 39 -0.70 18.36 16.65
N ARG A 40 -0.53 18.76 15.39
CA ARG A 40 -1.37 18.27 14.31
C ARG A 40 -1.17 16.76 14.14
N GLY A 41 -2.23 16.00 14.43
CA GLY A 41 -2.28 14.58 14.10
C GLY A 41 -2.33 14.32 12.59
N ALA A 42 -2.35 13.04 12.21
CA ALA A 42 -2.38 12.61 10.80
C ALA A 42 -3.62 13.09 10.00
N GLY A 43 -4.67 13.54 10.71
CA GLY A 43 -5.98 13.87 10.15
C GLY A 43 -6.66 12.64 9.55
N GLY A 44 -7.62 12.85 8.63
CA GLY A 44 -8.33 11.75 7.97
C GLY A 44 -9.49 11.19 8.78
N LEU A 45 -9.78 9.91 8.61
CA LEU A 45 -10.88 9.20 9.28
C LEU A 45 -10.34 8.05 10.15
N PRO A 46 -11.00 7.70 11.26
CA PRO A 46 -10.60 6.55 12.08
C PRO A 46 -10.59 5.26 11.26
N VAL A 47 -9.51 4.49 11.35
CA VAL A 47 -9.35 3.24 10.61
C VAL A 47 -10.43 2.23 11.01
N GLY A 48 -11.02 1.56 10.01
CA GLY A 48 -12.10 0.60 10.16
C GLY A 48 -13.49 1.18 9.87
N THR A 49 -13.66 2.50 9.92
CA THR A 49 -14.96 3.17 9.66
C THR A 49 -15.43 3.05 8.21
N ALA A 50 -14.52 2.85 7.25
CA ALA A 50 -14.83 2.72 5.82
C ALA A 50 -14.74 1.27 5.30
N GLY A 51 -14.64 0.27 6.19
CA GLY A 51 -14.52 -1.14 5.81
C GLY A 51 -13.09 -1.58 5.46
N LYS A 52 -12.96 -2.73 4.81
CA LYS A 52 -11.67 -3.36 4.50
C LYS A 52 -11.32 -3.26 3.01
N VAL A 53 -10.03 -3.13 2.73
CA VAL A 53 -9.44 -3.19 1.39
C VAL A 53 -8.27 -4.18 1.37
N ALA A 54 -8.06 -4.86 0.24
CA ALA A 54 -6.90 -5.71 0.03
C ALA A 54 -5.86 -4.97 -0.84
N VAL A 55 -4.63 -4.86 -0.36
CA VAL A 55 -3.58 -4.06 -0.99
C VAL A 55 -2.54 -4.98 -1.62
N LEU A 56 -2.30 -4.85 -2.93
CA LEU A 56 -1.09 -5.41 -3.54
C LEU A 56 0.10 -4.59 -3.06
N MET A 57 0.82 -5.12 -2.07
CA MET A 57 2.00 -4.49 -1.50
C MET A 57 3.26 -5.12 -2.09
N SER A 58 3.99 -4.35 -2.89
CA SER A 58 5.35 -4.69 -3.33
C SER A 58 6.38 -4.16 -2.32
N GLY A 59 7.65 -4.57 -2.50
CA GLY A 59 8.79 -4.00 -1.76
C GLY A 59 9.21 -2.59 -2.20
N GLY A 60 8.49 -1.99 -3.16
CA GLY A 60 8.81 -0.67 -3.70
C GLY A 60 8.18 0.48 -2.90
N ILE A 61 8.56 1.71 -3.27
CA ILE A 61 8.16 2.94 -2.58
C ILE A 61 6.64 3.18 -2.64
N ASP A 62 6.01 2.84 -3.75
CA ASP A 62 4.69 3.37 -4.10
C ASP A 62 3.56 2.65 -3.34
N SER A 63 3.62 1.31 -3.26
CA SER A 63 2.50 0.53 -2.70
C SER A 63 2.26 0.72 -1.18
N PRO A 64 3.27 0.93 -0.31
CA PRO A 64 3.04 1.31 1.08
C PRO A 64 2.39 2.69 1.22
N VAL A 65 2.74 3.64 0.35
CA VAL A 65 2.11 4.96 0.31
C VAL A 65 0.63 4.84 -0.11
N ALA A 66 0.34 4.01 -1.10
CA ALA A 66 -1.03 3.71 -1.50
C ALA A 66 -1.84 3.07 -0.35
N ALA A 67 -1.26 2.11 0.38
CA ALA A 67 -1.87 1.51 1.56
C ALA A 67 -2.21 2.58 2.61
N TRP A 68 -1.23 3.40 2.98
CA TRP A 68 -1.39 4.47 3.98
C TRP A 68 -2.48 5.49 3.59
N ARG A 69 -2.56 5.86 2.31
CA ARG A 69 -3.62 6.77 1.83
C ARG A 69 -5.01 6.17 2.05
N MET A 70 -5.18 4.86 1.95
CA MET A 70 -6.43 4.19 2.27
C MET A 70 -6.70 4.12 3.78
N LEU A 71 -5.67 3.89 4.59
CA LEU A 71 -5.78 3.98 6.06
C LEU A 71 -6.28 5.37 6.48
N LYS A 72 -5.71 6.44 5.91
CA LYS A 72 -6.14 7.82 6.15
C LYS A 72 -7.61 8.09 5.77
N ARG A 73 -8.19 7.29 4.88
CA ARG A 73 -9.61 7.34 4.50
C ARG A 73 -10.49 6.38 5.31
N GLY A 74 -10.00 5.88 6.44
CA GLY A 74 -10.76 5.04 7.36
C GLY A 74 -10.87 3.58 6.92
N CYS A 75 -10.18 3.18 5.85
CA CYS A 75 -10.15 1.78 5.42
C CYS A 75 -9.15 0.99 6.26
N LYS A 76 -9.46 -0.27 6.57
CA LYS A 76 -8.48 -1.22 7.12
C LYS A 76 -7.82 -1.98 5.97
N ALA A 77 -6.49 -2.08 5.99
CA ALA A 77 -5.71 -2.66 4.89
C ALA A 77 -5.26 -4.09 5.23
N VAL A 78 -5.69 -5.05 4.41
CA VAL A 78 -5.12 -6.40 4.36
C VAL A 78 -4.03 -6.40 3.30
N LEU A 79 -2.80 -6.69 3.68
CA LEU A 79 -1.64 -6.60 2.79
C LEU A 79 -1.41 -7.95 2.10
N VAL A 80 -1.18 -7.91 0.78
CA VAL A 80 -0.87 -9.09 -0.04
C VAL A 80 0.44 -8.83 -0.78
N HIS A 81 1.46 -9.60 -0.46
CA HIS A 81 2.78 -9.50 -1.06
C HIS A 81 3.13 -10.79 -1.81
N PHE A 82 3.56 -10.66 -3.06
CA PHE A 82 3.97 -11.80 -3.89
C PHE A 82 5.50 -11.94 -3.88
N HIS A 83 5.99 -13.16 -3.71
CA HIS A 83 7.42 -13.45 -3.73
C HIS A 83 7.75 -14.69 -4.56
N SER A 84 9.01 -14.82 -4.96
CA SER A 84 9.49 -15.96 -5.76
C SER A 84 10.43 -16.89 -5.00
N PHE A 85 10.60 -16.73 -3.68
CA PHE A 85 11.33 -17.69 -2.85
C PHE A 85 10.80 -19.13 -3.07
N PRO A 86 11.66 -20.16 -3.19
CA PRO A 86 13.12 -20.13 -3.03
C PRO A 86 13.91 -19.88 -4.33
N LEU A 87 13.31 -19.40 -5.42
CA LEU A 87 14.05 -19.02 -6.64
C LEU A 87 15.01 -17.83 -6.42
N VAL A 88 14.83 -17.10 -5.31
CA VAL A 88 15.56 -15.90 -4.88
C VAL A 88 15.82 -15.96 -3.38
N GLU A 89 16.73 -15.12 -2.89
CA GLU A 89 17.22 -15.16 -1.50
C GLU A 89 16.15 -14.81 -0.43
N GLY A 90 14.98 -14.32 -0.83
CA GLY A 90 13.85 -14.06 0.08
C GLY A 90 13.83 -12.68 0.74
N ARG A 91 14.78 -11.78 0.42
CA ARG A 91 14.84 -10.40 0.96
C ARG A 91 13.56 -9.60 0.76
N SER A 92 12.83 -9.82 -0.34
CA SER A 92 11.54 -9.16 -0.58
C SER A 92 10.49 -9.52 0.48
N ARG A 93 10.52 -10.74 1.03
CA ARG A 93 9.65 -11.18 2.14
C ARG A 93 9.97 -10.44 3.42
N GLU A 94 11.25 -10.30 3.75
CA GLU A 94 11.71 -9.55 4.93
C GLU A 94 11.29 -8.08 4.83
N LYS A 95 11.54 -7.47 3.67
CA LYS A 95 11.14 -6.10 3.37
C LYS A 95 9.63 -5.90 3.51
N ALA A 96 8.82 -6.82 2.98
CA ALA A 96 7.37 -6.75 3.09
C ALA A 96 6.90 -6.81 4.55
N GLN A 97 7.53 -7.64 5.38
CA GLN A 97 7.23 -7.71 6.82
C GLN A 97 7.61 -6.41 7.54
N GLU A 98 8.75 -5.80 7.21
CA GLU A 98 9.14 -4.50 7.78
C GLU A 98 8.16 -3.38 7.40
N LEU A 99 7.77 -3.30 6.13
CA LEU A 99 6.75 -2.37 5.65
C LEU A 99 5.41 -2.58 6.36
N ALA A 100 5.00 -3.84 6.57
CA ALA A 100 3.79 -4.17 7.32
C ALA A 100 3.87 -3.71 8.78
N ARG A 101 5.03 -3.82 9.44
CA ARG A 101 5.24 -3.30 10.81
C ARG A 101 5.08 -1.79 10.88
N VAL A 102 5.65 -1.05 9.92
CA VAL A 102 5.49 0.41 9.84
C VAL A 102 4.02 0.79 9.62
N LEU A 103 3.33 0.13 8.68
CA LEU A 103 1.90 0.37 8.43
C LEU A 103 1.03 0.00 9.64
N ASN A 104 1.48 -0.94 10.47
CA ASN A 104 0.76 -1.32 11.69
C ASN A 104 0.66 -0.17 12.71
N LEU A 105 1.58 0.80 12.69
CA LEU A 105 1.50 2.00 13.52
C LEU A 105 0.27 2.88 13.22
N TYR A 106 -0.41 2.63 12.10
CA TYR A 106 -1.59 3.40 11.66
C TYR A 106 -2.91 2.64 11.76
N GLN A 107 -2.89 1.31 11.85
CA GLN A 107 -4.12 0.48 11.90
C GLN A 107 -4.17 -0.54 13.02
N TYR A 108 -3.05 -0.78 13.71
CA TYR A 108 -2.93 -1.53 14.97
C TYR A 108 -3.30 -3.01 14.96
N ASP A 109 -3.78 -3.52 13.83
CA ASP A 109 -4.13 -4.91 13.60
C ASP A 109 -3.95 -5.23 12.11
N THR A 110 -2.69 -5.42 11.71
CA THR A 110 -2.28 -5.63 10.31
C THR A 110 -2.15 -7.10 9.99
N LYS A 111 -2.76 -7.52 8.88
CA LYS A 111 -2.55 -8.84 8.27
C LYS A 111 -1.69 -8.71 7.02
N LEU A 112 -0.69 -9.57 6.89
CA LEU A 112 0.16 -9.69 5.71
C LEU A 112 0.10 -11.13 5.20
N PHE A 113 -0.40 -11.30 3.97
CA PHE A 113 -0.30 -12.54 3.22
C PHE A 113 0.96 -12.52 2.36
N LEU A 114 1.88 -13.45 2.61
CA LEU A 114 3.02 -13.73 1.73
C LEU A 114 2.62 -14.86 0.78
N VAL A 115 2.46 -14.52 -0.49
CA VAL A 115 1.99 -15.43 -1.54
C VAL A 115 3.16 -15.91 -2.38
N PRO A 116 3.45 -17.23 -2.40
CA PRO A 116 4.44 -17.79 -3.30
C PRO A 116 3.94 -17.70 -4.75
N PHE A 117 4.77 -17.15 -5.63
CA PHE A 117 4.41 -16.89 -7.02
C PHE A 117 5.33 -17.61 -8.03
N ALA A 118 6.37 -18.31 -7.54
CA ALA A 118 7.38 -18.96 -8.36
C ALA A 118 6.81 -19.96 -9.39
N GLU A 119 5.86 -20.81 -9.00
CA GLU A 119 5.27 -21.80 -9.92
C GLU A 119 4.40 -21.13 -10.99
N ILE A 120 3.63 -20.11 -10.60
CA ILE A 120 2.84 -19.31 -11.54
C ILE A 120 3.75 -18.67 -12.59
N GLN A 121 4.90 -18.13 -12.17
CA GLN A 121 5.87 -17.54 -13.08
C GLN A 121 6.44 -18.55 -14.06
N LYS A 122 6.82 -19.75 -13.60
CA LYS A 122 7.29 -20.82 -14.48
C LYS A 122 6.24 -21.21 -15.51
N ARG A 123 4.97 -21.27 -15.12
CA ARG A 123 3.88 -21.61 -16.05
C ARG A 123 3.65 -20.55 -17.11
N ILE A 124 3.64 -19.29 -16.70
CA ILE A 124 3.54 -18.15 -17.64
C ILE A 124 4.77 -18.06 -18.54
N LEU A 125 5.97 -18.39 -18.04
CA LEU A 125 7.20 -18.42 -18.83
C LEU A 125 7.09 -19.39 -20.02
N LEU A 126 6.46 -20.55 -19.81
CA LEU A 126 6.26 -21.61 -20.81
C LEU A 126 5.14 -21.29 -21.80
N GLU A 127 4.03 -20.72 -21.35
CA GLU A 127 2.83 -20.55 -22.18
C GLU A 127 2.69 -19.16 -22.81
N VAL A 128 3.24 -18.11 -22.18
CA VAL A 128 3.00 -16.72 -22.55
C VAL A 128 4.24 -16.12 -23.23
N PRO A 129 4.10 -15.48 -24.41
CA PRO A 129 5.19 -14.78 -25.08
C PRO A 129 5.81 -13.71 -24.19
N GLY A 130 7.14 -13.58 -24.26
CA GLY A 130 7.95 -12.64 -23.48
C GLY A 130 7.28 -11.28 -23.25
N PRO A 131 6.93 -10.51 -24.30
CA PRO A 131 6.38 -9.16 -24.18
C PRO A 131 5.09 -9.03 -23.36
N LEU A 132 4.32 -10.11 -23.22
CA LEU A 132 3.02 -10.13 -22.52
C LEU A 132 3.11 -10.59 -21.06
N ARG A 133 4.25 -11.17 -20.64
CA ARG A 133 4.39 -11.84 -19.34
C ARG A 133 4.13 -10.93 -18.15
N VAL A 134 4.59 -9.68 -18.19
CA VAL A 134 4.37 -8.71 -17.09
C VAL A 134 2.89 -8.44 -16.86
N VAL A 135 2.11 -8.31 -17.94
CA VAL A 135 0.66 -8.14 -17.86
C VAL A 135 -0.01 -9.41 -17.35
N ALA A 136 0.43 -10.59 -17.81
CA ALA A 136 -0.04 -11.89 -17.31
C ALA A 136 0.19 -12.06 -15.80
N TYR A 137 1.40 -11.74 -15.32
CA TYR A 137 1.74 -11.79 -13.89
C TYR A 137 0.78 -10.91 -13.09
N ARG A 138 0.63 -9.64 -13.48
CA ARG A 138 -0.22 -8.69 -12.77
C ARG A 138 -1.70 -9.10 -12.77
N ARG A 139 -2.22 -9.62 -13.88
CA ARG A 139 -3.60 -10.11 -13.96
C ARG A 139 -3.87 -11.27 -12.99
N LEU A 140 -2.91 -12.19 -12.85
CA LEU A 140 -3.01 -13.28 -11.87
C LEU A 140 -2.83 -12.79 -10.43
N MET A 141 -1.91 -11.84 -10.18
CA MET A 141 -1.77 -11.20 -8.86
C MET A 141 -3.06 -10.50 -8.42
N ILE A 142 -3.75 -9.81 -9.35
CA ILE A 142 -5.06 -9.19 -9.09
C ILE A 142 -6.10 -10.25 -8.70
N GLN A 143 -6.20 -11.35 -9.46
CA GLN A 143 -7.17 -12.42 -9.17
C GLN A 143 -6.91 -13.11 -7.82
N ILE A 144 -5.65 -13.38 -7.48
CA ILE A 144 -5.28 -13.98 -6.19
C ILE A 144 -5.57 -13.01 -5.05
N THR A 145 -5.21 -11.73 -5.22
CA THR A 145 -5.51 -10.69 -4.22
C THR A 145 -7.01 -10.54 -4.04
N GLU A 146 -7.81 -10.64 -5.11
CA GLU A 146 -9.26 -10.65 -5.01
C GLU A 146 -9.82 -11.86 -4.25
N ALA A 147 -9.25 -13.04 -4.46
CA ALA A 147 -9.65 -14.21 -3.69
C ALA A 147 -9.35 -14.03 -2.19
N ILE A 148 -8.18 -13.49 -1.83
CA ILE A 148 -7.84 -13.12 -0.45
C ILE A 148 -8.80 -12.03 0.07
N ALA A 149 -9.12 -11.03 -0.76
CA ALA A 149 -10.04 -9.96 -0.41
C ALA A 149 -11.43 -10.51 -0.03
N LYS A 150 -11.94 -11.49 -0.79
CA LYS A 150 -13.22 -12.16 -0.52
C LYS A 150 -13.19 -12.93 0.80
N ILE A 151 -12.10 -13.65 1.10
CA ILE A 151 -11.91 -14.38 2.36
C ILE A 151 -11.91 -13.41 3.55
N GLU A 152 -11.21 -12.28 3.43
CA GLU A 152 -11.08 -11.29 4.51
C GLU A 152 -12.27 -10.32 4.61
N GLY A 153 -13.23 -10.39 3.68
CA GLY A 153 -14.39 -9.51 3.61
C GLY A 153 -14.08 -8.09 3.10
N ALA A 154 -12.97 -7.89 2.42
CA ALA A 154 -12.60 -6.63 1.77
C ALA A 154 -13.51 -6.30 0.58
N LYS A 155 -13.77 -5.01 0.36
CA LYS A 155 -14.71 -4.50 -0.64
C LYS A 155 -14.04 -3.87 -1.87
N ALA A 156 -12.72 -3.71 -1.84
CA ALA A 156 -11.93 -3.17 -2.94
C ALA A 156 -10.50 -3.71 -2.90
N LEU A 157 -9.84 -3.67 -4.05
CA LEU A 157 -8.41 -3.88 -4.19
C LEU A 157 -7.69 -2.53 -4.24
N VAL A 158 -6.42 -2.49 -3.89
CA VAL A 158 -5.60 -1.28 -3.93
C VAL A 158 -4.26 -1.58 -4.58
N THR A 159 -3.83 -0.73 -5.51
CA THR A 159 -2.49 -0.78 -6.10
C THR A 159 -1.78 0.56 -5.94
N GLY A 160 -0.45 0.51 -5.92
CA GLY A 160 0.42 1.70 -5.94
C GLY A 160 0.74 2.21 -7.36
N GLU A 161 -0.13 1.97 -8.34
CA GLU A 161 0.12 2.37 -9.72
C GLU A 161 -0.06 3.90 -9.91
N SER A 162 0.87 4.51 -10.66
CA SER A 162 0.82 5.89 -11.16
C SER A 162 0.99 5.91 -12.68
N VAL A 163 0.15 6.65 -13.40
CA VAL A 163 0.14 6.63 -14.87
C VAL A 163 1.45 7.21 -15.40
N GLY A 164 2.09 6.49 -16.33
CA GLY A 164 3.25 7.00 -17.06
C GLY A 164 4.58 6.96 -16.29
N GLN A 165 4.61 6.43 -15.07
CA GLN A 165 5.85 6.33 -14.29
C GLN A 165 6.80 5.23 -14.82
N VAL A 166 6.26 4.11 -15.29
CA VAL A 166 7.03 3.00 -15.89
C VAL A 166 6.30 2.45 -17.11
N GLY A 167 7.02 1.80 -18.03
CA GLY A 167 6.45 1.29 -19.29
C GLY A 167 5.31 0.26 -19.11
N SER A 168 5.24 -0.43 -17.97
CA SER A 168 4.14 -1.34 -17.63
C SER A 168 2.87 -0.64 -17.13
N GLN A 169 2.93 0.66 -16.80
CA GLN A 169 1.83 1.45 -16.22
C GLN A 169 1.30 2.50 -17.21
N THR A 170 1.12 2.10 -18.47
CA THR A 170 0.34 2.87 -19.44
C THR A 170 -1.15 2.70 -19.17
N LEU A 171 -1.98 3.65 -19.64
CA LEU A 171 -3.44 3.53 -19.54
C LEU A 171 -3.97 2.21 -20.13
N GLN A 172 -3.38 1.77 -21.26
CA GLN A 172 -3.74 0.52 -21.91
C GLN A 172 -3.44 -0.68 -21.01
N ASN A 173 -2.23 -0.76 -20.45
CA ASN A 173 -1.86 -1.87 -19.58
C ASN A 173 -2.62 -1.84 -18.25
N ILE A 174 -2.88 -0.66 -17.67
CA ILE A 174 -3.69 -0.52 -16.45
C ILE A 174 -5.11 -1.06 -16.70
N SER A 175 -5.73 -0.70 -17.83
CA SER A 175 -7.04 -1.22 -18.22
C SER A 175 -7.01 -2.74 -18.37
N THR A 176 -6.06 -3.27 -19.14
CA THR A 176 -5.92 -4.71 -19.36
C THR A 176 -5.62 -5.50 -18.09
N VAL A 177 -4.81 -4.97 -17.16
CA VAL A 177 -4.52 -5.63 -15.88
C VAL A 177 -5.76 -5.66 -14.97
N SER A 178 -6.64 -4.67 -15.09
CA SER A 178 -7.85 -4.54 -14.25
C SER A 178 -8.99 -5.45 -14.66
N GLU A 179 -9.06 -5.82 -15.94
CA GLU A 179 -10.19 -6.57 -16.53
C GLU A 179 -10.63 -7.82 -15.73
N PRO A 180 -9.75 -8.69 -15.20
CA PRO A 180 -10.21 -9.89 -14.50
C PRO A 180 -10.78 -9.60 -13.10
N ALA A 181 -10.67 -8.38 -12.58
CA ALA A 181 -11.18 -8.03 -11.27
C ALA A 181 -12.70 -7.82 -11.28
N THR A 182 -13.39 -8.38 -10.29
CA THR A 182 -14.81 -8.10 -10.03
C THR A 182 -15.01 -7.08 -8.90
N LEU A 183 -14.00 -6.91 -8.03
CA LEU A 183 -13.97 -5.85 -7.04
C LEU A 183 -13.39 -4.55 -7.64
N PRO A 184 -13.82 -3.37 -7.19
CA PRO A 184 -13.22 -2.10 -7.61
C PRO A 184 -11.73 -2.06 -7.22
N ILE A 185 -10.89 -1.52 -8.11
CA ILE A 185 -9.45 -1.31 -7.86
C ILE A 185 -9.20 0.18 -7.64
N PHE A 186 -8.83 0.56 -6.42
CA PHE A 186 -8.42 1.90 -6.07
C PHE A 186 -6.93 2.13 -6.36
N ARG A 187 -6.62 3.31 -6.90
CA ARG A 187 -5.26 3.74 -7.26
C ARG A 187 -4.98 5.10 -6.64
N PRO A 188 -4.66 5.16 -5.33
CA PRO A 188 -4.53 6.43 -4.61
C PRO A 188 -3.43 7.37 -5.14
N LEU A 189 -2.52 6.85 -5.97
CA LEU A 189 -1.37 7.54 -6.53
C LEU A 189 -1.49 7.83 -8.03
N ILE A 190 -2.64 7.56 -8.65
CA ILE A 190 -2.78 7.49 -10.11
C ILE A 190 -2.33 8.75 -10.88
N GLY A 191 -2.44 9.91 -10.24
CA GLY A 191 -2.04 11.21 -10.79
C GLY A 191 -0.95 11.91 -9.99
N MET A 192 -0.25 11.19 -9.10
CA MET A 192 0.89 11.74 -8.35
C MET A 192 2.19 11.53 -9.13
N ASP A 193 3.08 12.52 -9.05
CA ASP A 193 4.45 12.38 -9.55
C ASP A 193 5.35 11.61 -8.56
N LYS A 194 6.55 11.26 -9.03
CA LYS A 194 7.47 10.44 -8.24
C LYS A 194 8.01 11.16 -6.99
N ILE A 195 8.18 12.47 -7.05
CA ILE A 195 8.70 13.27 -5.94
C ILE A 195 7.65 13.32 -4.83
N GLU A 196 6.39 13.59 -5.19
CA GLU A 196 5.27 13.58 -4.24
C GLU A 196 5.14 12.24 -3.52
N ILE A 197 5.28 11.12 -4.24
CA ILE A 197 5.24 9.78 -3.66
C ILE A 197 6.43 9.55 -2.72
N ILE A 198 7.64 9.96 -3.11
CA ILE A 198 8.86 9.82 -2.29
C ILE A 198 8.74 10.64 -1.00
N ASP A 199 8.29 11.88 -1.08
CA ASP A 199 8.15 12.75 0.09
C ASP A 199 7.10 12.20 1.05
N GLN A 200 6.00 11.64 0.50
CA GLN A 200 5.03 10.94 1.32
C GLN A 200 5.61 9.66 1.96
N ALA A 201 6.39 8.88 1.23
CA ALA A 201 7.06 7.68 1.75
C ALA A 201 8.06 8.00 2.88
N LYS A 202 8.75 9.14 2.79
CA LYS A 202 9.62 9.63 3.87
C LYS A 202 8.81 10.04 5.10
N ALA A 203 7.72 10.78 4.88
CA ALA A 203 6.86 11.25 5.97
C ALA A 203 6.19 10.12 6.75
N ILE A 204 5.98 8.95 6.13
CA ILE A 204 5.41 7.76 6.78
C ILE A 204 6.46 6.70 7.11
N GLU A 205 7.75 7.03 6.99
CA GLU A 205 8.89 6.18 7.33
C GLU A 205 9.00 4.84 6.55
N THR A 206 8.39 4.75 5.37
CA THR A 206 8.50 3.55 4.50
C THR A 206 9.63 3.65 3.49
N TYR A 207 10.16 4.86 3.23
CA TYR A 207 11.15 5.10 2.17
C TYR A 207 12.44 4.30 2.36
N SER A 208 13.06 4.35 3.54
CA SER A 208 14.35 3.70 3.83
C SER A 208 14.30 2.18 3.63
N ILE A 209 13.19 1.55 4.01
CA ILE A 209 12.94 0.12 3.81
C ILE A 209 12.73 -0.18 2.31
N SER A 210 11.94 0.66 1.64
CA SER A 210 11.57 0.46 0.23
C SER A 210 12.77 0.50 -0.72
N ILE A 211 13.81 1.27 -0.40
CA ILE A 211 15.02 1.41 -1.23
C ILE A 211 16.06 0.32 -1.00
N LEU A 212 15.89 -0.56 0.00
CA LEU A 212 16.82 -1.66 0.23
C LEU A 212 16.88 -2.56 -1.02
N PRO A 213 18.05 -3.09 -1.40
CA PRO A 213 18.15 -3.96 -2.57
C PRO A 213 17.36 -5.26 -2.34
N ASP A 214 16.47 -5.60 -3.26
CA ASP A 214 15.77 -6.88 -3.29
C ASP A 214 15.62 -7.43 -4.70
N GLU A 215 15.21 -8.70 -4.77
CA GLU A 215 14.84 -9.37 -6.01
C GLU A 215 13.31 -9.37 -6.08
N ASP A 216 12.76 -8.34 -6.72
CA ASP A 216 11.32 -8.22 -6.93
C ASP A 216 10.80 -9.46 -7.70
N CYS A 217 9.70 -10.03 -7.20
CA CYS A 217 9.00 -11.12 -7.86
C CYS A 217 8.77 -10.78 -9.34
N CYS A 218 8.36 -9.54 -9.64
CA CYS A 218 8.06 -9.14 -11.01
C CYS A 218 9.28 -9.04 -11.92
N THR A 219 10.53 -9.05 -11.43
CA THR A 219 11.76 -8.79 -12.23
C THR A 219 12.49 -10.04 -12.71
N LEU A 220 12.35 -11.17 -12.02
CA LEU A 220 13.05 -12.45 -12.31
C LEU A 220 12.95 -12.95 -13.75
N PHE A 221 11.83 -12.67 -14.43
CA PHE A 221 11.58 -13.13 -15.80
C PHE A 221 11.03 -12.02 -16.70
N VAL A 222 11.47 -10.79 -16.45
CA VAL A 222 11.08 -9.64 -17.29
C VAL A 222 11.72 -9.79 -18.67
N PRO A 223 10.93 -9.70 -19.75
CA PRO A 223 11.48 -9.69 -21.11
C PRO A 223 12.36 -8.45 -21.32
N LYS A 224 13.34 -8.53 -22.22
CA LYS A 224 14.17 -7.36 -22.61
C LYS A 224 13.33 -6.16 -23.09
N SER A 225 12.18 -6.43 -23.70
CA SER A 225 11.24 -5.42 -24.19
C SER A 225 9.81 -5.79 -23.79
N PRO A 226 9.32 -5.38 -22.60
CA PRO A 226 7.93 -5.58 -22.21
C PRO A 226 7.01 -4.70 -23.07
N SER A 227 5.83 -5.22 -23.42
CA SER A 227 4.84 -4.45 -24.18
C SER A 227 4.21 -3.34 -23.33
N THR A 228 4.15 -2.14 -23.90
CA THR A 228 3.56 -0.96 -23.28
C THR A 228 2.08 -0.77 -23.64
N ALA A 229 1.53 -1.62 -24.51
CA ALA A 229 0.15 -1.48 -24.99
C ALA A 229 -0.49 -2.85 -25.29
N VAL A 230 -0.57 -3.71 -24.27
CA VAL A 230 -1.22 -5.01 -24.39
C VAL A 230 -2.74 -4.84 -24.41
N LYS A 231 -3.40 -5.40 -25.42
CA LYS A 231 -4.86 -5.43 -25.49
C LYS A 231 -5.41 -6.67 -24.78
N PRO A 232 -6.60 -6.59 -24.16
CA PRO A 232 -7.21 -7.71 -23.43
C PRO A 232 -7.23 -9.04 -24.20
N TYR A 233 -7.67 -9.01 -25.46
CA TYR A 233 -7.76 -10.23 -26.26
C TYR A 233 -6.42 -10.91 -26.53
N GLU A 234 -5.30 -10.16 -26.49
CA GLU A 234 -3.96 -10.73 -26.73
C GLU A 234 -3.50 -11.62 -25.58
N ILE A 235 -3.95 -11.35 -24.35
CA ILE A 235 -3.57 -12.13 -23.18
C ILE A 235 -4.57 -13.24 -22.85
N VAL A 236 -5.87 -12.98 -23.07
CA VAL A 236 -6.95 -13.93 -22.76
C VAL A 236 -6.77 -15.28 -23.48
N GLU A 237 -6.27 -15.28 -24.72
CA GLU A 237 -6.01 -16.53 -25.45
C GLU A 237 -4.91 -17.40 -24.83
N TYR A 238 -3.93 -16.78 -24.16
CA TYR A 238 -2.90 -17.52 -23.42
C TYR A 238 -3.38 -17.94 -22.03
N GLU A 239 -4.21 -17.11 -21.38
CA GLU A 239 -4.80 -17.46 -20.07
C GLU A 239 -5.70 -18.70 -20.16
N LYS A 240 -6.39 -18.92 -21.30
CA LYS A 240 -7.17 -20.15 -21.55
C LYS A 240 -6.34 -21.44 -21.49
N LYS A 241 -5.03 -21.36 -21.72
CA LYS A 241 -4.11 -22.50 -21.66
C LYS A 241 -3.57 -22.75 -20.25
N LEU A 242 -3.74 -21.79 -19.35
CA LEU A 242 -3.28 -21.88 -17.97
C LEU A 242 -4.41 -22.45 -17.09
N PRO A 243 -4.10 -23.33 -16.13
CA PRO A 243 -5.08 -23.81 -15.15
C PRO A 243 -5.31 -22.74 -14.06
N ILE A 244 -5.84 -21.57 -14.44
CA ILE A 244 -5.94 -20.36 -13.60
C ILE A 244 -6.58 -20.65 -12.23
N LYS A 245 -7.69 -21.40 -12.20
CA LYS A 245 -8.38 -21.74 -10.95
C LYS A 245 -7.52 -22.56 -9.99
N GLU A 246 -6.78 -23.53 -10.54
CA GLU A 246 -5.86 -24.36 -9.76
C GLU A 246 -4.69 -23.53 -9.25
N LEU A 247 -4.10 -22.69 -10.11
CA LEU A 247 -3.01 -21.78 -9.73
C LEU A 247 -3.42 -20.84 -8.59
N ILE A 248 -4.63 -20.27 -8.65
CA ILE A 248 -5.16 -19.43 -7.56
C ILE A 248 -5.37 -20.26 -6.29
N SER A 249 -6.00 -21.43 -6.40
CA SER A 249 -6.26 -22.30 -5.24
C SER A 249 -4.96 -22.71 -4.53
N ASN A 250 -3.93 -23.09 -5.30
CA ASN A 250 -2.64 -23.49 -4.76
C ASN A 250 -1.93 -22.29 -4.12
N ALA A 251 -1.93 -21.12 -4.78
CA ALA A 251 -1.35 -19.91 -4.21
C ALA A 251 -2.00 -19.52 -2.87
N LEU A 252 -3.32 -19.65 -2.75
CA LEU A 252 -4.03 -19.40 -1.49
C LEU A 252 -3.66 -20.41 -0.40
N HIS A 253 -3.58 -21.70 -0.75
CA HIS A 253 -3.23 -22.75 0.20
C HIS A 253 -1.79 -22.63 0.70
N GLU A 254 -0.86 -22.22 -0.15
CA GLU A 254 0.56 -22.05 0.17
C GLU A 254 0.88 -20.67 0.76
N SER A 255 -0.09 -19.75 0.83
CA SER A 255 0.13 -18.41 1.38
C SER A 255 0.40 -18.46 2.88
N GLU A 256 1.43 -17.76 3.33
CA GLU A 256 1.73 -17.59 4.75
C GLU A 256 1.06 -16.32 5.28
N LEU A 257 0.37 -16.42 6.42
CA LEU A 257 -0.26 -15.28 7.08
C LEU A 257 0.58 -14.82 8.27
N PHE A 258 0.94 -13.54 8.28
CA PHE A 258 1.54 -12.84 9.40
C PHE A 258 0.55 -11.83 9.98
N GLU A 259 0.39 -11.86 11.30
CA GLU A 259 -0.48 -10.93 12.03
C GLU A 259 0.36 -10.05 12.96
N TYR A 260 0.15 -8.75 12.87
CA TYR A 260 0.82 -7.74 13.69
C TYR A 260 -0.23 -7.02 14.52
N HIS A 261 -0.19 -7.23 15.83
CA HIS A 261 -1.02 -6.54 16.80
C HIS A 261 -0.19 -5.54 17.60
N LEU A 262 -0.82 -4.51 18.15
CA LEU A 262 -0.16 -3.72 19.18
C LEU A 262 0.13 -4.61 20.41
N PRO A 263 1.30 -4.47 21.05
CA PRO A 263 1.49 -5.08 22.36
C PRO A 263 0.38 -4.60 23.29
N SER A 264 -0.29 -5.56 23.94
CA SER A 264 -1.29 -5.26 24.97
C SER A 264 -0.59 -4.48 26.07
N SER A 265 -1.08 -3.26 26.32
CA SER A 265 -0.69 -2.42 27.46
C SER A 265 -0.99 -3.11 28.79
#